data_AF-A0A2N0XK26-F1
#
_entry.id   AF-A0A2N0XK26-F1
#
_cell.length_a   1.000
_cell.length_b   1.000
_cell.length_c   1.000
_cell.angle_alpha   90.00
_cell.angle_beta   90.00
_cell.angle_gamma   90.00
#
_symmetry.space_group_name_H-M   'P 1'
#
loop_
_entity.id
_entity.type
_entity.pdbx_description
1 polymer ?
#
loop_
_entity_poly.entity_id
_entity_poly.type
_entity_poly.pdbx_seq_one_letter_code
_entity_poly.pdbx_strand_id
1 'polypeptide(L)'
;MSGLSENSSGKWGCMNVCQMLKHCDLVLQVALKKIELPHINVLFRTIGAITKVEMYVFNNGIPRNMPTFQKLIVNFECDFDESKTNLLKTLEEFRITCENKKLPENHRLFGNMTEKDWTFLEYKHLDHHLKQFNV
;
A
#
# COMPACT_ATOMS: atom_id res chain seq x y z
N MET A 1 -14.18 3.80 1.35
CA MET A 1 -13.84 4.57 2.57
C MET A 1 -15.05 5.15 3.31
N SER A 2 -16.28 5.06 2.79
CA SER A 2 -17.49 5.62 3.43
C SER A 2 -17.88 4.96 4.76
N GLY A 3 -17.29 3.81 5.12
CA GLY A 3 -17.52 3.12 6.40
C GLY A 3 -16.50 3.40 7.51
N LEU A 4 -15.50 4.27 7.28
CA LEU A 4 -14.49 4.61 8.29
C LEU A 4 -14.86 5.91 9.03
N SER A 5 -14.55 5.95 10.33
CA SER A 5 -14.53 7.15 11.17
C SER A 5 -13.26 7.16 12.03
N GLU A 6 -12.94 8.29 12.67
CA GLU A 6 -11.80 8.41 13.60
C GLU A 6 -11.82 7.38 14.74
N ASN A 7 -13.02 6.87 15.09
CA ASN A 7 -13.24 5.89 16.15
C ASN A 7 -13.23 4.44 15.64
N SER A 8 -13.00 4.21 14.35
CA SER A 8 -12.91 2.87 13.79
C SER A 8 -11.75 2.09 14.42
N SER A 9 -12.06 0.94 15.02
CA SER A 9 -11.07 0.08 15.66
C SER A 9 -10.62 -1.05 14.74
N GLY A 10 -9.30 -1.21 14.59
CA GLY A 10 -8.70 -2.29 13.81
C GLY A 10 -8.92 -3.66 14.45
N LYS A 11 -9.13 -4.69 13.62
CA LYS A 11 -9.29 -6.10 14.04
C LYS A 11 -7.97 -6.85 14.19
N TRP A 12 -6.94 -6.37 13.52
CA TRP A 12 -5.56 -6.86 13.64
C TRP A 12 -4.59 -5.71 13.36
N GLY A 13 -3.29 -5.95 13.58
CA GLY A 13 -2.25 -4.93 13.42
C GLY A 13 -2.23 -3.91 14.56
N CYS A 14 -1.30 -2.96 14.48
CA CYS A 14 -1.05 -1.98 15.54
C CYS A 14 -1.40 -0.52 15.17
N MET A 15 -1.67 -0.24 13.88
CA MET A 15 -2.03 1.11 13.43
C MET A 15 -3.49 1.41 13.77
N ASN A 16 -3.75 2.60 14.32
CA ASN A 16 -5.11 3.13 14.37
C ASN A 16 -5.60 3.53 12.97
N VAL A 17 -6.86 3.89 12.83
CA VAL A 17 -7.46 4.22 11.52
C VAL A 17 -6.76 5.38 10.81
N CYS A 18 -6.38 6.43 11.54
CA CYS A 18 -5.68 7.59 10.97
C CYS A 18 -4.29 7.19 10.45
N GLN A 19 -3.53 6.43 11.24
CA GLN A 19 -2.23 5.89 10.86
C GLN A 19 -2.32 4.95 9.67
N MET A 20 -3.35 4.11 9.60
CA MET A 20 -3.60 3.23 8.46
C MET A 20 -3.87 4.05 7.18
N LEU A 21 -4.70 5.09 7.26
CA LEU A 21 -4.96 5.97 6.11
C LEU A 21 -3.66 6.63 5.63
N LYS A 22 -2.84 7.13 6.57
CA LYS A 22 -1.54 7.71 6.25
C LYS A 22 -0.58 6.67 5.66
N HIS A 23 -0.58 5.44 6.16
CA HIS A 23 0.22 4.35 5.63
C HIS A 23 -0.13 4.06 4.16
N CYS A 24 -1.42 3.92 3.85
CA CYS A 24 -1.90 3.72 2.49
C CYS A 24 -1.49 4.87 1.54
N ASP A 25 -1.53 6.12 2.03
CA ASP A 25 -1.06 7.28 1.27
C ASP A 25 0.45 7.16 0.96
N LEU A 26 1.26 6.82 1.96
CA LEU A 26 2.70 6.62 1.77
C LEU A 26 3.03 5.48 0.78
N VAL A 27 2.25 4.39 0.78
CA VAL A 27 2.45 3.28 -0.18
C VAL A 27 2.21 3.76 -1.61
N LEU A 28 1.11 4.45 -1.89
CA LEU A 28 0.83 4.99 -3.23
C LEU A 28 1.89 6.01 -3.69
N GLN A 29 2.46 6.78 -2.75
CA GLN A 29 3.55 7.70 -3.04
C GLN A 29 4.83 7.01 -3.53
N VAL A 30 5.02 5.71 -3.24
CA VAL A 30 6.10 4.90 -3.84
C VAL A 30 5.84 4.71 -5.33
N ALA A 31 4.62 4.33 -5.71
CA ALA A 31 4.23 4.18 -7.11
C ALA A 31 4.37 5.51 -7.88
N LEU A 32 4.08 6.63 -7.21
CA LEU A 32 4.24 7.98 -7.78
C LEU A 32 5.68 8.52 -7.75
N LYS A 33 6.67 7.71 -7.32
CA LYS A 33 8.08 8.09 -7.16
C LYS A 33 8.32 9.30 -6.25
N LYS A 34 7.37 9.64 -5.39
CA LYS A 34 7.53 10.69 -4.36
C LYS A 34 8.27 10.15 -3.14
N ILE A 35 8.16 8.85 -2.89
CA ILE A 35 8.91 8.15 -1.85
C ILE A 35 9.81 7.10 -2.47
N GLU A 36 11.11 7.23 -2.24
CA GLU A 36 12.07 6.21 -2.60
C GLU A 36 12.29 5.22 -1.45
N LEU A 37 11.99 3.95 -1.73
CA LEU A 37 12.27 2.84 -0.82
C LEU A 37 13.77 2.50 -0.81
N PRO A 38 14.33 2.14 0.37
CA PRO A 38 15.73 1.77 0.48
C PRO A 38 16.04 0.50 -0.32
N HIS A 39 17.31 0.34 -0.67
CA HIS A 39 17.79 -0.90 -1.27
C HIS A 39 17.61 -2.07 -0.29
N ILE A 40 17.28 -3.23 -0.84
CA ILE A 40 17.20 -4.49 -0.11
C ILE A 40 18.17 -5.50 -0.73
N ASN A 41 18.57 -6.50 0.05
CA ASN A 41 19.40 -7.58 -0.47
C ASN A 41 18.64 -8.40 -1.54
N VAL A 42 19.40 -9.12 -2.37
CA VAL A 42 18.84 -9.90 -3.47
C VAL A 42 17.91 -11.01 -2.96
N LEU A 43 18.19 -11.59 -1.79
CA LEU A 43 17.34 -12.62 -1.19
C LEU A 43 15.92 -12.11 -0.93
N PHE A 44 15.76 -10.97 -0.27
CA PHE A 44 14.45 -10.36 0.00
C PHE A 44 13.75 -9.93 -1.29
N ARG A 45 14.49 -9.44 -2.28
CA ARG A 45 13.92 -9.12 -3.60
C ARG A 45 13.38 -10.37 -4.31
N THR A 46 14.10 -11.49 -4.24
CA THR A 46 13.64 -12.78 -4.80
C THR A 46 12.39 -13.28 -4.09
N ILE A 47 12.37 -13.24 -2.75
CA ILE A 47 11.19 -13.61 -1.96
C ILE A 47 9.99 -12.73 -2.36
N GLY A 48 10.17 -11.41 -2.42
CA GLY A 48 9.11 -10.48 -2.84
C GLY A 48 8.58 -10.78 -4.24
N ALA A 49 9.46 -11.02 -5.22
CA ALA A 49 9.05 -11.39 -6.57
C ALA A 49 8.23 -12.69 -6.61
N ILE A 50 8.63 -13.72 -5.83
CA ILE A 50 7.87 -14.98 -5.70
C ILE A 50 6.49 -14.71 -5.08
N THR A 51 6.43 -13.94 -3.99
CA THR A 51 5.17 -13.57 -3.32
C THR A 51 4.22 -12.84 -4.27
N LYS A 52 4.73 -11.94 -5.13
CA LYS A 52 3.91 -11.28 -6.17
C LYS A 52 3.27 -12.31 -7.09
N VAL A 53 4.06 -13.27 -7.59
CA VAL A 53 3.56 -14.32 -8.50
C VAL A 53 2.54 -15.21 -7.80
N GLU A 54 2.81 -15.63 -6.57
CA GLU A 54 1.90 -16.42 -5.76
C GLU A 54 0.56 -15.72 -5.55
N MET A 55 0.57 -14.43 -5.15
CA MET A 55 -0.65 -13.63 -4.97
C MET A 55 -1.48 -13.55 -6.26
N TYR A 56 -0.82 -13.48 -7.42
CA TYR A 56 -1.49 -13.43 -8.71
C TYR A 56 -2.10 -14.79 -9.10
N VAL A 57 -1.35 -15.88 -8.93
CA VAL A 57 -1.76 -17.24 -9.33
C VAL A 57 -2.89 -17.78 -8.45
N PHE A 58 -2.78 -17.58 -7.13
CA PHE A 58 -3.74 -18.13 -6.17
C PHE A 58 -4.80 -17.11 -5.74
N ASN A 59 -4.73 -15.87 -6.26
CA ASN A 59 -5.59 -14.76 -5.85
C ASN A 59 -5.55 -14.49 -4.32
N ASN A 60 -4.44 -14.85 -3.67
CA ASN A 60 -4.27 -14.69 -2.23
C ASN A 60 -4.38 -13.21 -1.82
N GLY A 61 -4.86 -12.97 -0.60
CA GLY A 61 -4.78 -11.65 0.04
C GLY A 61 -3.37 -11.41 0.61
N ILE A 62 -3.09 -10.18 1.03
CA ILE A 62 -1.87 -9.90 1.80
C ILE A 62 -1.99 -10.57 3.18
N PRO A 63 -1.03 -11.41 3.59
CA PRO A 63 -1.01 -12.02 4.92
C PRO A 63 -1.06 -10.99 6.04
N ARG A 64 -1.76 -11.32 7.12
CA ARG A 64 -1.68 -10.54 8.37
C ARG A 64 -0.24 -10.56 8.88
N ASN A 65 0.27 -9.41 9.30
CA ASN A 65 1.64 -9.23 9.82
C ASN A 65 2.77 -9.36 8.80
N MET A 66 2.49 -9.25 7.49
CA MET A 66 3.55 -9.04 6.51
C MET A 66 4.30 -7.74 6.85
N PRO A 67 5.64 -7.75 6.97
CA PRO A 67 6.39 -6.54 7.27
C PRO A 67 6.33 -5.55 6.12
N THR A 68 6.35 -4.26 6.45
CA THR A 68 6.52 -3.18 5.48
C THR A 68 7.89 -2.53 5.64
N PHE A 69 8.27 -1.67 4.70
CA PHE A 69 9.49 -0.88 4.81
C PHE A 69 9.38 0.12 5.97
N GLN A 70 10.48 0.33 6.70
CA GLN A 70 10.52 1.26 7.83
C GLN A 70 10.02 2.67 7.47
N LYS A 71 10.29 3.13 6.23
CA LYS A 71 9.82 4.44 5.71
C LYS A 71 8.30 4.55 5.57
N LEU A 72 7.59 3.42 5.57
CA LEU A 72 6.14 3.36 5.40
C LEU A 72 5.43 3.09 6.73
N ILE A 73 6.16 2.91 7.83
CA ILE A 73 5.56 2.69 9.15
C ILE A 73 5.12 4.05 9.71
N VAL A 74 3.83 4.14 10.06
CA VAL A 74 3.26 5.32 10.71
C VAL A 74 3.03 4.99 12.18
N ASN A 75 3.86 5.55 13.05
CA ASN A 75 3.84 5.35 14.50
C ASN A 75 3.74 6.67 15.28
N PHE A 76 3.32 7.74 14.59
CA PHE A 76 3.07 9.07 15.14
C PHE A 76 1.58 9.41 15.04
N GLU A 77 1.15 10.49 15.72
CA GLU A 77 -0.24 10.95 15.68
C GLU A 77 -0.60 11.49 14.29
N CYS A 78 -1.82 11.21 13.85
CA CYS A 78 -2.33 11.63 12.54
C CYS A 78 -3.77 12.10 12.70
N ASP A 79 -4.14 13.18 12.02
CA ASP A 79 -5.53 13.63 11.94
C ASP A 79 -6.32 12.78 10.93
N PHE A 80 -7.58 12.46 11.27
CA PHE A 80 -8.40 11.56 10.46
C PHE A 80 -8.79 12.18 9.12
N ASP A 81 -9.31 13.41 9.14
CA ASP A 81 -9.83 14.09 7.97
C ASP A 81 -8.70 14.48 7.02
N GLU A 82 -7.57 14.95 7.56
CA GLU A 82 -6.36 15.21 6.80
C GLU A 82 -5.84 13.94 6.13
N SER A 83 -5.69 12.84 6.89
CA SER A 83 -5.16 11.58 6.35
C SER A 83 -6.07 11.00 5.26
N LYS A 84 -7.39 11.05 5.47
CA LYS A 84 -8.38 10.63 4.49
C LYS A 84 -8.33 11.48 3.22
N THR A 85 -8.27 12.79 3.37
CA THR A 85 -8.22 13.75 2.25
C THR A 85 -6.96 13.55 1.42
N ASN A 86 -5.81 13.42 2.09
CA ASN A 86 -4.53 13.18 1.44
C ASN A 86 -4.53 11.85 0.68
N LEU A 87 -5.02 10.76 1.30
CA LEU A 87 -5.10 9.47 0.63
C LEU A 87 -5.99 9.53 -0.63
N LEU A 88 -7.16 10.17 -0.56
CA LEU A 88 -8.05 10.31 -1.72
C LEU A 88 -7.40 11.13 -2.84
N LYS A 89 -6.67 12.19 -2.51
CA LYS A 89 -5.90 12.97 -3.49
C LYS A 89 -4.80 12.13 -4.14
N THR A 90 -4.02 11.40 -3.34
CA THR A 90 -2.95 10.54 -3.85
C THR A 90 -3.50 9.40 -4.71
N LEU A 91 -4.66 8.84 -4.37
CA LEU A 91 -5.37 7.85 -5.18
C LEU A 91 -5.76 8.40 -6.56
N GLU A 92 -6.25 9.64 -6.62
CA GLU A 92 -6.60 10.28 -7.89
C GLU A 92 -5.35 10.54 -8.75
N GLU A 93 -4.26 11.00 -8.15
CA GLU A 93 -2.98 11.15 -8.84
C GLU A 93 -2.43 9.80 -9.35
N PHE A 94 -2.57 8.73 -8.55
CA PHE A 94 -2.24 7.37 -8.96
C PHE A 94 -3.07 6.92 -10.15
N ARG A 95 -4.39 7.11 -10.12
CA ARG A 95 -5.30 6.80 -11.23
C ARG A 95 -4.87 7.50 -12.53
N ILE A 96 -4.62 8.80 -12.47
CA ILE A 96 -4.16 9.60 -13.62
C ILE A 96 -2.80 9.08 -14.14
N THR A 97 -1.89 8.68 -13.24
CA THR A 97 -0.58 8.14 -13.63
C THR A 97 -0.71 6.80 -14.34
N CYS A 98 -1.59 5.91 -13.87
CA CYS A 98 -1.93 4.65 -14.53
C CYS A 98 -2.51 4.88 -15.93
N GLU A 99 -3.46 5.79 -16.08
CA GLU A 99 -4.08 6.12 -17.38
C GLU A 99 -3.07 6.61 -18.40
N ASN A 100 -2.06 7.33 -17.93
CA ASN A 100 -0.95 7.81 -18.75
C ASN A 100 0.16 6.78 -18.97
N LYS A 101 0.08 5.58 -18.38
CA LYS A 101 1.10 4.52 -18.42
C LYS A 101 2.49 5.01 -17.95
N LYS A 102 2.50 5.74 -16.85
CA LYS A 102 3.71 6.41 -16.31
C LYS A 102 4.22 5.80 -15.00
N LEU A 103 3.72 4.64 -14.58
CA LEU A 103 4.21 4.00 -13.37
C LEU A 103 5.65 3.46 -13.56
N PRO A 104 6.42 3.30 -12.47
CA PRO A 104 7.77 2.75 -12.54
C PRO A 104 7.76 1.30 -13.02
N GLU A 105 8.74 0.93 -13.85
CA GLU A 105 8.90 -0.47 -14.29
C GLU A 105 9.41 -1.40 -13.18
N ASN A 106 9.83 -0.86 -12.04
CA ASN A 106 10.49 -1.59 -10.96
C ASN A 106 10.03 -1.14 -9.57
N HIS A 107 9.78 -2.09 -8.69
CA HIS A 107 9.58 -1.92 -7.26
C HIS A 107 10.72 -2.59 -6.47
N ARG A 108 11.15 -1.98 -5.35
CA ARG A 108 12.31 -2.47 -4.56
C ARG A 108 12.13 -3.91 -4.07
N LEU A 109 10.94 -4.26 -3.57
CA LEU A 109 10.57 -5.61 -3.13
C LEU A 109 10.12 -6.54 -4.27
N PHE A 110 9.11 -6.13 -5.04
CA PHE A 110 8.44 -6.99 -6.03
C PHE A 110 9.15 -7.10 -7.39
N GLY A 111 10.29 -6.42 -7.58
CA GLY A 111 11.04 -6.47 -8.82
C GLY A 111 10.33 -5.74 -9.97
N ASN A 112 10.43 -6.28 -11.19
CA ASN A 112 9.77 -5.68 -12.34
C ASN A 112 8.26 -5.66 -12.12
N MET A 113 7.61 -4.54 -12.42
CA MET A 113 6.17 -4.36 -12.27
C MET A 113 5.60 -3.70 -13.50
N THR A 114 4.57 -4.34 -14.06
CA THR A 114 3.72 -3.72 -15.08
C THR A 114 2.69 -2.79 -14.42
N GLU A 115 2.03 -1.93 -15.21
CA GLU A 115 0.86 -1.16 -14.76
C GLU A 115 -0.20 -2.05 -14.09
N LYS A 116 -0.41 -3.26 -14.64
CA LYS A 116 -1.33 -4.25 -14.08
C LYS A 116 -0.85 -4.79 -12.73
N ASP A 117 0.45 -5.01 -12.57
CA ASP A 117 1.01 -5.48 -11.29
C ASP A 117 0.83 -4.41 -10.21
N TRP A 118 1.09 -3.14 -10.53
CA TRP A 118 0.89 -2.03 -9.60
C TRP A 118 -0.57 -1.92 -9.18
N THR A 119 -1.47 -1.79 -10.14
CA THR A 119 -2.91 -1.67 -9.85
C THR A 119 -3.45 -2.88 -9.07
N PHE A 120 -3.00 -4.09 -9.38
CA PHE A 120 -3.40 -5.29 -8.64
C PHE A 120 -2.90 -5.29 -7.19
N LEU A 121 -1.62 -4.98 -6.95
CA LEU A 121 -1.05 -4.98 -5.61
C LEU A 121 -1.58 -3.82 -4.76
N GLU A 122 -1.75 -2.63 -5.33
CA GLU A 122 -2.36 -1.48 -4.63
C GLU A 122 -3.82 -1.77 -4.26
N TYR A 123 -4.57 -2.42 -5.15
CA TYR A 123 -5.92 -2.90 -4.81
C TYR A 123 -5.89 -3.89 -3.64
N LYS A 124 -5.02 -4.90 -3.69
CA LYS A 124 -4.89 -5.91 -2.63
C LYS A 124 -4.43 -5.30 -1.29
N HIS A 125 -3.56 -4.29 -1.35
CA HIS A 125 -3.07 -3.55 -0.19
C HIS A 125 -4.17 -2.71 0.47
N LEU A 126 -4.89 -1.92 -0.33
CA LEU A 126 -6.00 -1.13 0.18
C LEU A 126 -7.13 -2.03 0.71
N ASP A 127 -7.48 -3.11 0.01
CA ASP A 127 -8.46 -4.11 0.45
C ASP A 127 -8.05 -4.78 1.77
N HIS A 128 -6.77 -5.14 1.92
CA HIS A 128 -6.25 -5.68 3.18
C HIS A 128 -6.50 -4.72 4.35
N HIS A 129 -6.19 -3.44 4.17
CA HIS A 129 -6.36 -2.43 5.22
C HIS A 129 -7.82 -2.03 5.43
N LEU A 130 -8.68 -2.01 4.42
CA LEU A 130 -10.10 -1.77 4.63
C LEU A 130 -10.74 -2.91 5.43
N LYS A 131 -10.41 -4.17 5.09
CA LYS A 131 -10.86 -5.35 5.85
C LYS A 131 -10.35 -5.36 7.28
N GLN A 132 -9.16 -4.80 7.54
CA GLN A 132 -8.64 -4.62 8.90
C GLN A 132 -9.60 -3.83 9.78
N PHE A 133 -10.42 -2.95 9.20
CA PHE A 133 -11.40 -2.11 9.89
C PHE A 133 -12.86 -2.50 9.54
N ASN A 134 -13.10 -3.72 9.06
CA ASN A 134 -14.43 -4.23 8.65
C ASN A 134 -15.12 -3.42 7.53
N VAL A 135 -14.35 -2.82 6.62
CA VAL A 135 -14.86 -2.14 5.42
C VAL A 135 -14.64 -2.99 4.18
#